data_AF-A0A7X9HS39-F1
#
_entry.id   AF-A0A7X9HS39-F1
#
_cell.length_a   1.000
_cell.length_b   1.000
_cell.length_c   1.000
_cell.angle_alpha   90.00
_cell.angle_beta   90.00
_cell.angle_gamma   90.00
#
_symmetry.space_group_name_H-M   'P 1'
#
loop_
_entity.id
_entity.type
_entity.pdbx_description
1 polymer ?
#
loop_
_entity_poly.entity_id
_entity_poly.type
_entity_poly.pdbx_seq_one_letter_code
_entity_poly.pdbx_strand_id
1 'polypeptide(L)'
;MGTDSLYNQKLIKAYPFVSDILSEQMEPYNGQDDGRLDNLLIIRVQKADADLMFKRAHNLGLGNSDSCAFSTIRQHEMHIGKRGEYMFAIDNSEKIINRVDWPRDREEQRKADQLCVYASDIFWSQRHERIYSGSIIEKVKYLVWVTVEAWYTDNKYTDDKYTGNERGYRSRFGELLSTSIRITIYQEPEQGFEKLLKESNLYESLVLDTRLLQRGLMMRDVDIITMRGMLGEMCITFQDEVYFNGMKEMREKVEFRSASGKFGAVRVLCAEMCGCDFVTLRDVDSQITFRVYSDFTHMHVVGQTGTLPQIRNLVKTVVRMWNQNTEARNAFKTNEDLYVV
;
A
#
# COMPACT_ATOMS: atom_id res chain seq x y z
N MET A 1 7.71 3.98 32.22
CA MET A 1 8.02 4.73 30.97
C MET A 1 8.74 3.77 30.04
N GLY A 2 8.17 3.50 28.86
CA GLY A 2 8.77 2.60 27.88
C GLY A 2 10.05 3.19 27.27
N THR A 3 10.97 2.33 26.85
CA THR A 3 12.22 2.70 26.15
C THR A 3 11.98 3.59 24.93
N ASP A 4 10.83 3.43 24.27
CA ASP A 4 10.45 4.16 23.05
C ASP A 4 10.12 5.63 23.34
N SER A 5 9.58 5.96 24.52
CA SER A 5 9.27 7.34 24.91
C SER A 5 10.55 8.17 25.10
N LEU A 6 11.57 7.61 25.76
CA LEU A 6 12.88 8.28 25.92
C LEU A 6 13.63 8.41 24.58
N TYR A 7 13.51 7.43 23.69
CA TYR A 7 14.09 7.49 22.36
C TYR A 7 13.44 8.58 21.50
N ASN A 8 12.11 8.64 21.48
CA ASN A 8 11.36 9.68 20.78
C ASN A 8 11.67 11.07 21.34
N GLN A 9 11.77 11.24 22.66
CA GLN A 9 12.17 12.51 23.26
C GLN A 9 13.55 12.98 22.80
N LYS A 10 14.51 12.07 22.63
CA LYS A 10 15.83 12.40 22.06
C LYS A 10 15.72 12.83 20.60
N LEU A 11 14.89 12.14 19.81
CA LEU A 11 14.67 12.49 18.40
C LEU A 11 13.95 13.83 18.26
N ILE A 12 12.94 14.13 19.07
CA ILE A 12 12.27 15.43 19.08
C ILE A 12 13.27 16.56 19.40
N LYS A 13 14.19 16.33 20.33
CA LYS A 13 15.26 17.29 20.63
C LYS A 13 16.25 17.46 19.46
N ALA A 14 16.54 16.38 18.73
CA ALA A 14 17.44 16.41 17.58
C ALA A 14 16.79 16.99 16.31
N TYR A 15 15.46 16.91 16.22
CA TYR A 15 14.66 17.38 15.09
C TYR A 15 13.48 18.23 15.62
N PRO A 16 13.72 19.49 16.02
CA PRO A 16 12.71 20.35 16.65
C PRO A 16 11.43 20.54 15.84
N PHE A 17 11.53 20.54 14.51
CA PHE A 17 10.39 20.61 13.60
C PHE A 17 9.37 19.46 13.77
N VAL A 18 9.73 18.37 14.44
CA VAL A 18 8.79 17.30 14.78
C VAL A 18 7.67 17.83 15.68
N SER A 19 7.98 18.73 16.62
CA SER A 19 6.97 19.37 17.46
C SER A 19 6.02 20.23 16.65
N ASP A 20 6.53 20.97 15.65
CA ASP A 20 5.73 21.78 14.75
C ASP A 20 4.78 20.90 13.93
N ILE A 21 5.29 19.80 13.36
CA ILE A 21 4.47 18.80 12.65
C ILE A 21 3.38 18.22 13.55
N LEU A 22 3.68 17.90 14.82
CA LEU A 22 2.68 17.36 15.75
C LEU A 22 1.61 18.40 16.14
N SER A 23 1.87 19.69 15.94
CA SER A 23 0.87 20.74 16.15
C SER A 23 -0.03 20.99 14.93
N GLU A 24 0.33 20.44 13.77
CA GLU A 24 -0.46 20.55 12.54
C GLU A 24 -1.76 19.76 12.61
N GLN A 25 -2.81 20.27 11.96
CA GLN A 25 -4.06 19.55 11.79
C GLN A 25 -3.87 18.42 10.77
N MET A 26 -4.03 17.17 11.20
CA MET A 26 -3.73 15.96 10.42
C MET A 26 -4.75 14.85 10.72
N GLU A 27 -5.89 14.83 10.03
CA GLU A 27 -6.90 13.78 10.23
C GLU A 27 -6.33 12.35 10.21
N PRO A 28 -6.80 11.44 11.09
CA PRO A 28 -7.86 11.63 12.09
C PRO A 28 -7.44 12.37 13.37
N TYR A 29 -6.22 12.91 13.42
CA TYR A 29 -5.67 13.67 14.54
C TYR A 29 -5.81 15.19 14.35
N ASN A 30 -6.49 15.88 15.27
CA ASN A 30 -6.82 17.30 15.10
C ASN A 30 -5.84 18.28 15.78
N GLY A 31 -4.61 17.86 16.06
CA GLY A 31 -3.58 18.75 16.66
C GLY A 31 -3.84 19.16 18.12
N GLN A 32 -4.89 18.64 18.76
CA GLN A 32 -5.17 18.82 20.18
C GLN A 32 -4.98 17.49 20.89
N ASP A 33 -3.93 17.38 21.70
CA ASP A 33 -3.65 16.19 22.50
C ASP A 33 -3.95 16.44 23.98
N ASP A 34 -4.80 15.61 24.57
CA ASP A 34 -5.10 15.55 26.01
C ASP A 34 -4.01 14.74 26.78
N GLY A 35 -2.77 14.71 26.27
CA GLY A 35 -1.63 14.05 26.90
C GLY A 35 -1.60 12.52 26.74
N ARG A 36 -2.22 11.96 25.69
CA ARG A 36 -2.28 10.50 25.44
C ARG A 36 -1.34 9.99 24.35
N LEU A 37 -0.62 10.86 23.62
CA LEU A 37 0.23 10.45 22.48
C LEU A 37 1.58 9.84 22.83
N ASP A 38 2.12 10.06 24.03
CA ASP A 38 3.51 9.70 24.37
C ASP A 38 3.82 8.20 24.27
N ASN A 39 2.81 7.33 24.29
CA ASN A 39 2.98 5.88 24.21
C ASN A 39 2.74 5.29 22.80
N LEU A 40 2.30 6.10 21.82
CA LEU A 40 1.90 5.62 20.48
C LEU A 40 2.54 6.42 19.33
N LEU A 41 3.47 7.32 19.65
CA LEU A 41 4.35 7.98 18.70
C LEU A 41 5.51 7.06 18.32
N ILE A 42 5.83 6.94 17.03
CA ILE A 42 7.00 6.24 16.53
C ILE A 42 7.73 7.18 15.58
N ILE A 43 8.97 7.54 15.90
CA ILE A 43 9.82 8.35 15.02
C ILE A 43 10.95 7.48 14.46
N ARG A 44 11.15 7.54 13.14
CA ARG A 44 12.24 6.88 12.43
C ARG A 44 13.01 7.88 11.59
N VAL A 45 14.30 7.63 11.42
CA VAL A 45 15.17 8.42 10.56
C VAL A 45 15.83 7.48 9.55
N GLN A 46 15.78 7.82 8.28
CA GLN A 46 16.42 7.07 7.20
C GLN A 46 16.87 8.00 6.07
N LYS A 47 17.70 7.52 5.14
CA LYS A 47 18.01 8.27 3.91
C LYS A 47 16.85 8.16 2.93
N ALA A 48 16.60 9.20 2.15
CA ALA A 48 15.66 9.14 1.03
C ALA A 48 16.19 8.24 -0.09
N ASP A 49 15.26 7.55 -0.75
CA ASP A 49 15.51 6.65 -1.87
C ASP A 49 14.49 6.89 -3.00
N ALA A 50 14.64 6.14 -4.10
CA ALA A 50 13.78 6.30 -5.27
C ALA A 50 12.33 5.89 -5.00
N ASP A 51 12.12 4.94 -4.08
CA ASP A 51 10.79 4.49 -3.67
C ASP A 51 9.99 5.62 -3.03
N LEU A 52 10.66 6.49 -2.26
CA LEU A 52 10.02 7.70 -1.72
C LEU A 52 9.47 8.59 -2.83
N MET A 53 10.14 8.73 -3.97
CA MET A 53 9.73 9.68 -5.03
C MET A 53 8.36 9.32 -5.63
N PHE A 54 8.03 8.03 -5.68
CA PHE A 54 6.78 7.50 -6.23
C PHE A 54 5.84 6.94 -5.17
N LYS A 55 6.17 7.14 -3.89
CA LYS A 55 5.32 6.73 -2.78
C LYS A 55 3.99 7.46 -2.83
N ARG A 56 2.91 6.73 -2.59
CA ARG A 56 1.53 7.22 -2.54
C ARG A 56 0.93 6.91 -1.19
N ALA A 57 0.00 7.76 -0.75
CA ALA A 57 -0.79 7.47 0.44
C ALA A 57 -2.02 6.62 0.13
N HIS A 58 -2.46 5.88 1.13
CA HIS A 58 -3.72 5.18 1.14
C HIS A 58 -4.57 5.63 2.32
N ASN A 59 -5.11 6.85 2.21
CA ASN A 59 -6.05 7.40 3.18
C ASN A 59 -7.34 6.55 3.24
N LEU A 60 -7.83 6.31 4.45
CA LEU A 60 -9.00 5.46 4.73
C LEU A 60 -9.84 6.08 5.85
N GLY A 61 -11.16 6.06 5.69
CA GLY A 61 -12.10 6.49 6.75
C GLY A 61 -12.09 7.97 7.05
N LEU A 62 -11.49 8.79 6.18
CA LEU A 62 -11.49 10.24 6.28
C LEU A 62 -12.67 10.84 5.48
N GLY A 63 -12.95 12.12 5.71
CA GLY A 63 -14.05 12.82 5.04
C GLY A 63 -15.41 12.16 5.28
N ASN A 64 -16.22 12.09 4.22
CA ASN A 64 -17.54 11.45 4.26
C ASN A 64 -17.49 9.98 3.79
N SER A 65 -16.31 9.36 3.81
CA SER A 65 -16.12 8.03 3.22
C SER A 65 -16.72 6.91 4.08
N ASP A 66 -17.51 6.04 3.45
CA ASP A 66 -17.93 4.75 4.01
C ASP A 66 -16.78 3.73 4.09
N SER A 67 -15.61 4.02 3.49
CA SER A 67 -14.46 3.12 3.53
C SER A 67 -13.76 3.21 4.88
N CYS A 68 -13.58 2.11 5.61
CA CYS A 68 -12.78 2.07 6.84
C CYS A 68 -11.68 0.98 6.76
N ALA A 69 -10.66 1.10 7.60
CA ALA A 69 -9.72 0.02 7.81
C ALA A 69 -10.35 -1.05 8.71
N PHE A 70 -10.30 -2.31 8.27
CA PHE A 70 -10.63 -3.47 9.09
C PHE A 70 -9.33 -4.12 9.53
N SER A 71 -9.20 -4.37 10.83
CA SER A 71 -8.09 -5.17 11.32
C SER A 71 -8.40 -6.66 11.19
N THR A 72 -7.47 -7.42 10.62
CA THR A 72 -7.44 -8.89 10.72
C THR A 72 -6.59 -9.36 11.91
N ILE A 73 -6.04 -8.43 12.69
CA ILE A 73 -5.25 -8.69 13.90
C ILE A 73 -6.20 -8.77 15.09
N ARG A 74 -6.12 -9.86 15.89
CA ARG A 74 -6.99 -10.16 17.05
C ARG A 74 -7.16 -8.99 18.04
N GLN A 75 -6.16 -8.12 18.20
CA GLN A 75 -6.25 -6.95 19.11
C GLN A 75 -7.26 -5.87 18.67
N HIS A 76 -7.71 -5.91 17.42
CA HIS A 76 -8.67 -4.95 16.86
C HIS A 76 -9.82 -5.66 16.12
N GLU A 77 -10.06 -6.93 16.46
CA GLU A 77 -11.26 -7.65 16.05
C GLU A 77 -12.48 -6.86 16.58
N MET A 78 -13.40 -6.47 15.69
CA MET A 78 -14.54 -5.57 15.96
C MET A 78 -14.24 -4.05 16.09
N HIS A 79 -13.04 -3.59 15.75
CA HIS A 79 -12.74 -2.16 15.65
C HIS A 79 -12.66 -1.70 14.20
N ILE A 80 -12.92 -0.41 13.98
CA ILE A 80 -12.76 0.23 12.68
C ILE A 80 -11.74 1.35 12.77
N GLY A 81 -10.88 1.41 11.75
CA GLY A 81 -9.76 2.36 11.71
C GLY A 81 -9.96 3.47 10.69
N LYS A 82 -9.44 4.65 11.03
CA LYS A 82 -9.15 5.75 10.11
C LYS A 82 -7.65 5.88 9.94
N ARG A 83 -7.21 6.24 8.74
CA ARG A 83 -5.80 6.51 8.41
C ARG A 83 -5.69 7.74 7.52
N GLY A 84 -4.82 8.66 7.91
CA GLY A 84 -4.36 9.75 7.06
C GLY A 84 -2.84 9.76 6.95
N GLU A 85 -2.34 10.10 5.78
CA GLU A 85 -0.91 10.22 5.52
C GLU A 85 -0.58 11.57 4.88
N TYR A 86 0.56 12.10 5.27
CA TYR A 86 1.00 13.47 4.99
C TYR A 86 2.48 13.47 4.68
N MET A 87 2.90 14.40 3.82
CA MET A 87 4.31 14.65 3.54
C MET A 87 4.61 16.11 3.81
N PHE A 88 5.69 16.38 4.53
CA PHE A 88 6.20 17.71 4.81
C PHE A 88 7.59 17.88 4.22
N ALA A 89 7.88 19.07 3.70
CA ALA A 89 9.24 19.50 3.38
C ALA A 89 9.73 20.48 4.44
N ILE A 90 10.93 20.21 4.96
CA ILE A 90 11.58 21.01 6.00
C ILE A 90 12.82 21.65 5.42
N ASP A 91 13.01 22.94 5.68
CA ASP A 91 14.17 23.69 5.19
C ASP A 91 15.40 23.62 6.11
N ASN A 92 16.46 24.32 5.71
CA ASN A 92 17.68 24.44 6.51
C ASN A 92 17.51 25.16 7.85
N SER A 93 16.46 25.98 7.98
CA SER A 93 16.08 26.68 9.20
C SER A 93 15.13 25.85 10.09
N GLU A 94 14.93 24.57 9.74
CA GLU A 94 14.04 23.64 10.44
C GLU A 94 12.56 24.08 10.42
N LYS A 95 12.15 24.80 9.36
CA LYS A 95 10.76 25.21 9.18
C LYS A 95 10.06 24.37 8.13
N ILE A 96 8.77 24.13 8.34
CA ILE A 96 7.89 23.56 7.32
C ILE A 96 7.73 24.58 6.20
N ILE A 97 8.16 24.20 4.99
CA ILE A 97 8.08 25.05 3.79
C ILE A 97 7.09 24.55 2.74
N ASN A 98 6.66 23.29 2.85
CA ASN A 98 5.59 22.74 2.02
C ASN A 98 4.95 21.51 2.67
N ARG A 99 3.73 21.19 2.21
CA ARG A 99 2.94 20.04 2.66
C ARG A 99 2.17 19.44 1.48
N VAL A 100 2.15 18.13 1.38
CA VAL A 100 1.28 17.39 0.45
C VAL A 100 0.23 16.65 1.25
N ASP A 101 -1.02 16.94 0.92
CA ASP A 101 -2.20 16.22 1.39
C ASP A 101 -2.72 15.32 0.26
N TRP A 102 -2.83 14.02 0.53
CA TRP A 102 -3.50 13.11 -0.38
C TRP A 102 -5.02 13.18 -0.22
N PRO A 103 -5.80 12.85 -1.27
CA PRO A 103 -7.25 12.83 -1.19
C PRO A 103 -7.75 12.04 0.02
N ARG A 104 -8.68 12.62 0.78
CA ARG A 104 -9.19 12.02 2.03
C ARG A 104 -10.13 10.84 1.74
N ASP A 105 -10.90 10.95 0.68
CA ASP A 105 -11.88 9.94 0.28
C ASP A 105 -12.00 9.76 -1.24
N ARG A 106 -12.90 8.87 -1.66
CA ARG A 106 -13.14 8.59 -3.08
C ARG A 106 -13.73 9.79 -3.83
N GLU A 107 -14.45 10.68 -3.17
CA GLU A 107 -15.03 11.85 -3.83
C GLU A 107 -13.97 12.92 -4.07
N GLU A 108 -13.14 13.20 -3.07
CA GLU A 108 -11.96 14.05 -3.22
C GLU A 108 -11.01 13.45 -4.25
N GLN A 109 -10.82 12.13 -4.23
CA GLN A 109 -10.03 11.44 -5.25
C GLN A 109 -10.62 11.65 -6.64
N ARG A 110 -11.94 11.54 -6.78
CA ARG A 110 -12.65 11.81 -8.04
C ARG A 110 -12.53 13.24 -8.52
N LYS A 111 -12.53 14.20 -7.61
CA LYS A 111 -12.32 15.62 -7.95
C LYS A 111 -10.86 15.89 -8.31
N ALA A 112 -9.94 15.19 -7.66
CA ALA A 112 -8.51 15.21 -7.94
C ALA A 112 -8.10 14.32 -9.12
N ASP A 113 -9.04 13.62 -9.78
CA ASP A 113 -8.79 12.50 -10.70
C ASP A 113 -7.88 12.82 -11.88
N GLN A 114 -7.58 14.08 -12.16
CA GLN A 114 -6.67 14.44 -13.25
C GLN A 114 -5.20 14.13 -12.95
N LEU A 115 -4.81 13.91 -11.69
CA LEU A 115 -3.40 13.83 -11.30
C LEU A 115 -3.12 12.76 -10.25
N CYS A 116 -2.18 11.87 -10.54
CA CYS A 116 -1.63 11.03 -9.49
C CYS A 116 -0.80 11.89 -8.54
N VAL A 117 -1.15 11.88 -7.26
CA VAL A 117 -0.35 12.54 -6.23
C VAL A 117 0.74 11.58 -5.74
N TYR A 118 2.00 11.94 -5.98
CA TYR A 118 3.19 11.24 -5.49
C TYR A 118 3.91 12.08 -4.44
N ALA A 119 4.71 11.44 -3.61
CA ALA A 119 5.51 12.14 -2.61
C ALA A 119 6.48 13.16 -3.24
N SER A 120 6.99 12.92 -4.44
CA SER A 120 7.80 13.90 -5.19
C SER A 120 7.07 15.21 -5.52
N ASP A 121 5.73 15.25 -5.45
CA ASP A 121 4.97 16.48 -5.64
C ASP A 121 5.31 17.54 -4.58
N ILE A 122 5.86 17.14 -3.43
CA ILE A 122 6.28 18.04 -2.34
C ILE A 122 7.33 19.05 -2.77
N PHE A 123 8.08 18.79 -3.85
CA PHE A 123 9.13 19.68 -4.33
C PHE A 123 8.59 20.89 -5.11
N TRP A 124 7.29 21.03 -5.26
CA TRP A 124 6.69 22.07 -6.09
C TRP A 124 5.72 22.92 -5.28
N SER A 125 5.91 24.25 -5.33
CA SER A 125 5.08 25.21 -4.60
C SER A 125 3.74 25.51 -5.28
N GLN A 126 3.63 25.24 -6.59
CA GLN A 126 2.39 25.36 -7.34
C GLN A 126 2.16 24.13 -8.21
N ARG A 127 0.93 23.60 -8.14
CA ARG A 127 0.45 22.51 -8.98
C ARG A 127 -0.78 22.97 -9.74
N HIS A 128 -0.65 23.17 -11.04
CA HIS A 128 -1.78 23.39 -11.94
C HIS A 128 -1.79 22.30 -13.01
N GLU A 129 -2.78 21.40 -12.92
CA GLU A 129 -2.86 20.24 -13.81
C GLU A 129 -1.52 19.48 -13.82
N ARG A 130 -0.84 19.37 -14.96
CA ARG A 130 0.45 18.68 -15.14
C ARG A 130 1.66 19.63 -15.16
N ILE A 131 1.46 20.91 -14.85
CA ILE A 131 2.53 21.90 -14.85
C ILE A 131 2.97 22.12 -13.40
N TYR A 132 4.17 21.66 -13.13
CA TYR A 132 4.87 21.94 -11.89
C TYR A 132 5.65 23.24 -12.05
N SER A 133 5.47 24.18 -11.12
CA SER A 133 6.23 25.43 -11.12
C SER A 133 6.65 25.82 -9.71
N GLY A 134 7.71 26.64 -9.64
CA GLY A 134 8.29 27.06 -8.38
C GLY A 134 8.86 25.89 -7.60
N SER A 135 9.85 25.20 -8.18
CA SER A 135 10.60 24.16 -7.46
C SER A 135 11.16 24.73 -6.16
N ILE A 136 10.99 23.99 -5.08
CA ILE A 136 11.59 24.29 -3.77
C ILE A 136 12.71 23.31 -3.42
N ILE A 137 13.09 22.42 -4.33
CA ILE A 137 13.99 21.29 -4.04
C ILE A 137 15.31 21.71 -3.39
N GLU A 138 15.91 22.80 -3.85
CA GLU A 138 17.16 23.36 -3.31
C GLU A 138 17.03 23.89 -1.87
N LYS A 139 15.80 24.13 -1.41
CA LYS A 139 15.50 24.60 -0.05
C LYS A 139 15.25 23.45 0.92
N VAL A 140 15.01 22.24 0.42
CA VAL A 140 14.60 21.08 1.24
C VAL A 140 15.83 20.45 1.89
N LYS A 141 15.84 20.39 3.22
CA LYS A 141 16.82 19.66 4.03
C LYS A 141 16.31 18.28 4.46
N TYR A 142 15.02 18.18 4.79
CA TYR A 142 14.37 16.91 5.14
C TYR A 142 13.03 16.77 4.44
N LEU A 143 12.69 15.53 4.10
CA LEU A 143 11.31 15.14 3.80
C LEU A 143 10.77 14.35 4.99
N VAL A 144 9.53 14.60 5.40
CA VAL A 144 8.94 13.93 6.55
C VAL A 144 7.61 13.31 6.17
N TRP A 145 7.55 11.98 6.20
CA TRP A 145 6.31 11.22 6.01
C TRP A 145 5.65 11.00 7.36
N VAL A 146 4.38 11.34 7.47
CA VAL A 146 3.58 11.14 8.68
C VAL A 146 2.40 10.25 8.34
N THR A 147 2.22 9.16 9.09
CA THR A 147 1.02 8.32 9.06
C THR A 147 0.32 8.46 10.40
N VAL A 148 -0.92 8.93 10.37
CA VAL A 148 -1.81 9.01 11.53
C VAL A 148 -2.86 7.92 11.41
N GLU A 149 -3.00 7.10 12.44
CA GLU A 149 -4.04 6.08 12.53
C GLU A 149 -4.86 6.25 13.80
N ALA A 150 -6.17 6.13 13.69
CA ALA A 150 -7.08 6.13 14.83
C ALA A 150 -8.03 4.95 14.76
N TRP A 151 -8.25 4.28 15.88
CA TRP A 151 -9.13 3.12 16.00
C TRP A 151 -10.33 3.46 16.88
N TYR A 152 -11.51 2.99 16.46
CA TYR A 152 -12.78 3.26 17.10
C TYR A 152 -13.55 1.96 17.32
N THR A 153 -14.47 1.95 18.28
CA THR A 153 -15.49 0.89 18.37
C THR A 153 -16.38 0.89 17.12
N ASP A 154 -16.78 -0.28 16.62
CA ASP A 154 -17.72 -0.40 15.49
C ASP A 154 -19.18 -0.39 16.01
N ASN A 155 -19.89 0.72 15.79
CA ASN A 155 -21.28 0.88 16.22
C ASN A 155 -22.26 -0.02 15.45
N LYS A 156 -21.81 -0.71 14.38
CA LYS A 156 -22.67 -1.62 13.61
C LYS A 156 -23.22 -2.79 14.43
N TYR A 157 -22.56 -3.15 15.53
CA TYR A 157 -22.97 -4.25 16.42
C TYR A 157 -23.82 -3.82 17.62
N THR A 158 -24.13 -2.52 17.76
CA THR A 158 -24.93 -2.00 18.89
C THR A 158 -26.43 -1.83 18.59
N ASP A 159 -26.90 -2.17 17.38
CA ASP A 159 -28.31 -2.04 16.99
C ASP A 159 -29.11 -3.32 17.27
N ASP A 160 -29.52 -3.49 18.53
CA ASP A 160 -30.65 -4.36 18.91
C ASP A 160 -31.93 -3.56 19.23
N LYS A 161 -31.95 -2.26 18.92
CA LYS A 161 -33.15 -1.42 19.06
C LYS A 161 -33.31 -0.44 17.90
N TYR A 162 -33.91 -0.97 16.83
CA TYR A 162 -34.68 -0.18 15.88
C TYR A 162 -35.81 0.55 16.62
N THR A 163 -35.60 1.80 17.01
CA THR A 163 -36.69 2.75 17.19
C THR A 163 -36.69 3.68 15.99
N GLY A 164 -37.70 3.50 15.15
CA GLY A 164 -37.90 4.25 13.93
C GLY A 164 -37.95 5.76 14.16
N ASN A 165 -37.67 6.46 13.07
CA ASN A 165 -37.71 7.90 12.88
C ASN A 165 -36.48 8.67 13.38
N GLU A 166 -35.40 8.61 12.59
CA GLU A 166 -34.66 9.81 12.14
C GLU A 166 -33.68 9.38 11.03
N ARG A 167 -33.79 10.00 9.85
CA ARG A 167 -32.86 9.81 8.72
C ARG A 167 -31.53 10.54 9.01
N GLY A 168 -30.84 10.13 10.06
CA GLY A 168 -29.46 10.49 10.31
C GLY A 168 -28.61 9.24 10.10
N TYR A 169 -27.71 9.25 9.11
CA TYR A 169 -26.67 8.24 9.01
C TYR A 169 -25.86 8.27 10.32
N ARG A 170 -26.13 7.37 11.26
CA ARG A 170 -25.29 7.24 12.46
C ARG A 170 -23.88 6.84 11.98
N SER A 171 -22.90 7.66 12.34
CA SER A 171 -21.49 7.38 12.06
C SER A 171 -21.15 5.98 12.57
N ARG A 172 -20.60 5.15 11.69
CA ARG A 172 -20.13 3.80 12.02
C ARG A 172 -19.05 3.81 13.12
N PHE A 173 -18.32 4.93 13.21
CA PHE A 173 -17.28 5.18 14.22
C PHE A 173 -17.91 5.55 15.56
N GLY A 174 -17.74 4.68 16.54
CA GLY A 174 -18.09 4.89 17.94
C GLY A 174 -16.99 5.60 18.73
N GLU A 175 -16.73 5.12 19.94
CA GLU A 175 -15.76 5.71 20.85
C GLU A 175 -14.32 5.52 20.33
N LEU A 176 -13.49 6.57 20.45
CA LEU A 176 -12.07 6.52 20.11
C LEU A 176 -11.31 5.66 21.11
N LEU A 177 -10.69 4.59 20.61
CA LEU A 177 -9.93 3.63 21.42
C LEU A 177 -8.45 4.00 21.51
N SER A 178 -7.85 4.34 20.36
CA SER A 178 -6.43 4.67 20.29
C SER A 178 -6.12 5.53 19.08
N THR A 179 -5.04 6.31 19.20
CA THR A 179 -4.44 7.06 18.08
C THR A 179 -2.94 6.77 18.07
N SER A 180 -2.38 6.42 16.92
CA SER A 180 -0.94 6.27 16.72
C SER A 180 -0.45 7.20 15.62
N ILE A 181 0.73 7.76 15.83
CA ILE A 181 1.39 8.62 14.86
C ILE A 181 2.77 8.03 14.55
N ARG A 182 3.02 7.80 13.27
CA ARG A 182 4.30 7.31 12.76
C ARG A 182 4.95 8.39 11.91
N ILE A 183 6.09 8.89 12.35
CA ILE A 183 6.88 9.91 11.65
C ILE A 183 8.14 9.25 11.10
N THR A 184 8.37 9.37 9.79
CA THR A 184 9.62 8.96 9.15
C THR A 184 10.30 10.19 8.56
N ILE A 185 11.44 10.55 9.12
CA ILE A 185 12.30 11.66 8.67
C ILE A 185 13.29 11.10 7.66
N TYR A 186 13.17 11.57 6.42
CA TYR A 186 14.09 11.25 5.34
C TYR A 186 15.15 12.33 5.23
N GLN A 187 16.39 11.93 5.50
CA GLN A 187 17.57 12.74 5.28
C GLN A 187 17.92 12.77 3.79
N GLU A 188 18.52 13.88 3.37
CA GLU A 188 19.07 14.01 2.03
C GLU A 188 20.07 12.88 1.73
N PRO A 189 19.95 12.21 0.56
CA PRO A 189 20.93 11.22 0.15
C PRO A 189 22.25 11.89 -0.26
N GLU A 190 23.34 11.14 -0.36
CA GLU A 190 24.66 11.68 -0.73
C GLU A 190 24.67 12.39 -2.09
N GLN A 191 23.80 11.97 -3.00
CA GLN A 191 23.65 12.57 -4.32
C GLN A 191 22.76 13.82 -4.36
N GLY A 192 22.11 14.15 -3.25
CA GLY A 192 21.13 15.24 -3.15
C GLY A 192 19.72 14.86 -3.63
N PHE A 193 18.72 15.63 -3.19
CA PHE A 193 17.33 15.40 -3.58
C PHE A 193 17.08 15.63 -5.08
N GLU A 194 17.74 16.62 -5.68
CA GLU A 194 17.55 16.95 -7.09
C GLU A 194 17.98 15.79 -8.00
N LYS A 195 19.17 15.23 -7.75
CA LYS A 195 19.66 14.09 -8.51
C LYS A 195 18.82 12.84 -8.23
N LEU A 196 18.41 12.61 -6.98
CA LEU A 196 17.48 11.53 -6.65
C LEU A 196 16.19 11.63 -7.47
N LEU A 197 15.55 12.80 -7.52
CA LEU A 197 14.31 13.01 -8.27
C LEU A 197 14.49 12.77 -9.78
N LYS A 198 15.59 13.25 -10.37
CA LYS A 198 15.87 13.11 -11.80
C LYS A 198 16.19 11.67 -12.21
N GLU A 199 16.85 10.91 -11.34
CA GLU A 199 17.33 9.56 -11.65
C GLU A 199 16.37 8.46 -11.18
N SER A 200 15.36 8.79 -10.38
CA SER A 200 14.36 7.83 -9.92
C SER A 200 13.49 7.35 -11.09
N ASN A 201 13.42 6.03 -11.27
CA ASN A 201 12.66 5.41 -12.34
C ASN A 201 11.29 4.91 -11.86
N LEU A 202 10.23 5.44 -12.47
CA LEU A 202 8.85 5.03 -12.18
C LEU A 202 8.65 3.51 -12.31
N TYR A 203 9.24 2.89 -13.33
CA TYR A 203 9.10 1.47 -13.62
C TYR A 203 9.81 0.57 -12.59
N GLU A 204 10.70 1.12 -11.77
CA GLU A 204 11.45 0.38 -10.76
C GLU A 204 10.90 0.59 -9.36
N SER A 205 10.45 1.80 -9.06
CA SER A 205 10.11 2.24 -7.70
C SER A 205 8.62 2.41 -7.43
N LEU A 206 7.76 2.42 -8.44
CA LEU A 206 6.31 2.50 -8.20
C LEU A 206 5.76 1.17 -7.70
N VAL A 207 5.20 1.18 -6.49
CA VAL A 207 4.40 0.06 -5.97
C VAL A 207 3.08 0.00 -6.72
N LEU A 208 2.89 -1.11 -7.43
CA LEU A 208 1.70 -1.42 -8.20
C LEU A 208 0.64 -2.05 -7.31
N ASP A 209 -0.60 -1.61 -7.49
CA ASP A 209 -1.77 -2.20 -6.85
C ASP A 209 -2.95 -2.20 -7.84
N THR A 210 -4.01 -2.97 -7.55
CA THR A 210 -5.18 -3.09 -8.45
C THR A 210 -5.86 -1.76 -8.70
N ARG A 211 -5.95 -0.88 -7.69
CA ARG A 211 -6.60 0.44 -7.82
C ARG A 211 -5.79 1.35 -8.73
N LEU A 212 -4.46 1.33 -8.60
CA LEU A 212 -3.56 2.09 -9.47
C LEU A 212 -3.75 1.69 -10.94
N LEU A 213 -3.72 0.38 -11.24
CA LEU A 213 -3.85 -0.09 -12.62
C LEU A 213 -5.24 0.24 -13.20
N GLN A 214 -6.31 0.04 -12.42
CA GLN A 214 -7.66 0.40 -12.85
C GLN A 214 -7.77 1.90 -13.15
N ARG A 215 -7.26 2.76 -12.27
CA ARG A 215 -7.24 4.21 -12.48
C ARG A 215 -6.39 4.58 -13.71
N GLY A 216 -5.20 4.00 -13.86
CA GLY A 216 -4.34 4.28 -15.01
C GLY A 216 -5.02 3.97 -16.34
N LEU A 217 -5.81 2.89 -16.40
CA LEU A 217 -6.63 2.57 -17.58
C LEU A 217 -7.72 3.61 -17.83
N MET A 218 -8.47 4.00 -16.79
CA MET A 218 -9.53 5.02 -16.91
C MET A 218 -8.97 6.36 -17.37
N MET A 219 -7.79 6.73 -16.85
CA MET A 219 -7.12 8.00 -17.12
C MET A 219 -6.22 8.00 -18.37
N ARG A 220 -6.09 6.85 -19.03
CA ARG A 220 -5.18 6.65 -20.17
C ARG A 220 -3.73 7.05 -19.87
N ASP A 221 -3.28 6.73 -18.66
CA ASP A 221 -1.89 6.93 -18.25
C ASP A 221 -0.99 5.93 -18.97
N VAL A 222 -0.15 6.43 -19.87
CA VAL A 222 0.68 5.61 -20.76
C VAL A 222 1.68 4.75 -19.98
N ASP A 223 2.25 5.27 -18.90
CA ASP A 223 3.23 4.53 -18.10
C ASP A 223 2.56 3.39 -17.33
N ILE A 224 1.40 3.66 -16.73
CA ILE A 224 0.63 2.62 -16.04
C ILE A 224 0.10 1.55 -17.02
N ILE A 225 -0.33 1.96 -18.21
CA ILE A 225 -0.75 1.04 -19.28
C ILE A 225 0.41 0.16 -19.73
N THR A 226 1.60 0.74 -19.92
CA THR A 226 2.82 0.01 -20.30
C THR A 226 3.19 -1.01 -19.22
N MET A 227 3.20 -0.61 -17.94
CA MET A 227 3.46 -1.53 -16.83
C MET A 227 2.42 -2.67 -16.78
N ARG A 228 1.14 -2.38 -17.04
CA ARG A 228 0.11 -3.44 -17.17
C ARG A 228 0.40 -4.39 -18.33
N GLY A 229 0.87 -3.89 -19.47
CA GLY A 229 1.33 -4.72 -20.59
C GLY A 229 2.45 -5.66 -20.19
N MET A 230 3.45 -5.16 -19.47
CA MET A 230 4.56 -5.97 -18.94
C MET A 230 4.08 -7.04 -17.94
N LEU A 231 3.09 -6.75 -17.09
CA LEU A 231 2.47 -7.75 -16.24
C LEU A 231 1.73 -8.83 -17.06
N GLY A 232 1.10 -8.43 -18.16
CA GLY A 232 0.47 -9.34 -19.13
C GLY A 232 1.47 -10.29 -19.78
N GLU A 233 2.63 -9.79 -20.21
CA GLU A 233 3.72 -10.62 -20.75
C GLU A 233 4.20 -11.66 -19.72
N MET A 234 4.40 -11.25 -18.47
CA MET A 234 4.76 -12.17 -17.38
C MET A 234 3.69 -13.23 -17.13
N CYS A 235 2.41 -12.86 -17.27
CA CYS A 235 1.30 -13.79 -17.14
C CYS A 235 1.31 -14.85 -18.25
N ILE A 236 1.58 -14.45 -19.49
CA ILE A 236 1.72 -15.37 -20.64
C ILE A 236 2.90 -16.32 -20.42
N THR A 237 4.07 -15.80 -20.02
CA THR A 237 5.22 -16.65 -19.70
C THR A 237 4.91 -17.66 -18.60
N PHE A 238 4.25 -17.24 -17.52
CA PHE A 238 3.85 -18.15 -16.43
C PHE A 238 2.83 -19.19 -16.91
N GLN A 239 1.85 -18.77 -17.70
CA GLN A 239 0.83 -19.62 -18.27
C GLN A 239 1.47 -20.78 -19.06
N ASP A 240 2.37 -20.44 -19.98
CA ASP A 240 2.92 -21.39 -20.95
C ASP A 240 4.02 -22.25 -20.33
N GLU A 241 4.89 -21.69 -19.49
CA GLU A 241 6.05 -22.42 -18.95
C GLU A 241 5.75 -23.19 -17.67
N VAL A 242 4.70 -22.81 -16.92
CA VAL A 242 4.42 -23.38 -15.59
C VAL A 242 3.02 -23.96 -15.50
N TYR A 243 2.00 -23.14 -15.76
CA TYR A 243 0.64 -23.51 -15.41
C TYR A 243 0.09 -24.64 -16.29
N PHE A 244 0.09 -24.44 -17.61
CA PHE A 244 -0.29 -25.49 -18.56
C PHE A 244 0.80 -26.54 -18.75
N ASN A 245 2.02 -26.26 -18.29
CA ASN A 245 3.13 -27.21 -18.29
C ASN A 245 3.23 -28.00 -16.98
N GLY A 246 2.10 -28.58 -16.55
CA GLY A 246 2.03 -29.57 -15.47
C GLY A 246 1.50 -29.08 -14.12
N MET A 247 1.47 -27.76 -13.81
CA MET A 247 0.93 -27.31 -12.53
C MET A 247 -0.58 -27.53 -12.44
N LYS A 248 -1.31 -27.27 -13.54
CA LYS A 248 -2.74 -27.55 -13.67
C LYS A 248 -3.06 -29.02 -13.41
N GLU A 249 -2.32 -29.93 -14.06
CA GLU A 249 -2.49 -31.37 -13.90
C GLU A 249 -2.26 -31.82 -12.44
N MET A 250 -1.25 -31.26 -11.77
CA MET A 250 -0.94 -31.60 -10.38
C MET A 250 -2.08 -31.22 -9.43
N ARG A 251 -2.77 -30.12 -9.71
CA ARG A 251 -3.95 -29.68 -8.96
C ARG A 251 -5.18 -30.56 -9.26
N GLU A 252 -5.37 -30.97 -10.51
CA GLU A 252 -6.54 -31.73 -10.96
C GLU A 252 -6.51 -33.22 -10.56
N LYS A 253 -5.39 -33.71 -10.05
CA LYS A 253 -5.22 -35.12 -9.63
C LYS A 253 -6.04 -35.54 -8.40
N VAL A 254 -6.61 -34.61 -7.65
CA VAL A 254 -7.29 -34.89 -6.38
C VAL A 254 -8.66 -34.19 -6.35
N GLU A 255 -9.58 -34.73 -5.55
CA GLU A 255 -10.91 -34.16 -5.30
C GLU A 255 -10.85 -32.69 -4.85
N PHE A 256 -9.78 -32.32 -4.14
CA PHE A 256 -9.48 -30.95 -3.72
C PHE A 256 -8.81 -30.17 -4.86
N ARG A 257 -9.55 -29.25 -5.46
CA ARG A 257 -9.06 -28.38 -6.55
C ARG A 257 -8.16 -27.24 -6.05
N SER A 258 -7.30 -27.55 -5.07
CA SER A 258 -6.30 -26.63 -4.53
C SER A 258 -4.94 -27.32 -4.38
N ALA A 259 -3.87 -26.58 -4.65
CA ALA A 259 -2.50 -27.04 -4.51
C ALA A 259 -1.59 -25.89 -4.09
N SER A 260 -0.57 -26.19 -3.30
CA SER A 260 0.37 -25.18 -2.84
C SER A 260 1.79 -25.73 -2.74
N GLY A 261 2.76 -24.82 -2.76
CA GLY A 261 4.16 -25.17 -2.63
C GLY A 261 5.04 -23.94 -2.48
N LYS A 262 6.35 -24.19 -2.37
CA LYS A 262 7.36 -23.14 -2.18
C LYS A 262 8.48 -23.28 -3.20
N PHE A 263 8.77 -22.20 -3.90
CA PHE A 263 9.82 -22.09 -4.90
C PHE A 263 10.82 -21.02 -4.42
N GLY A 264 11.85 -21.46 -3.70
CA GLY A 264 12.80 -20.54 -3.06
C GLY A 264 12.12 -19.78 -1.93
N ALA A 265 12.11 -18.45 -1.97
CA ALA A 265 11.34 -17.64 -1.02
C ALA A 265 9.85 -17.51 -1.38
N VAL A 266 9.47 -17.83 -2.63
CA VAL A 266 8.14 -17.59 -3.17
C VAL A 266 7.18 -18.71 -2.76
N ARG A 267 6.05 -18.35 -2.17
CA ARG A 267 4.93 -19.25 -1.92
C ARG A 267 3.97 -19.20 -3.09
N VAL A 268 3.51 -20.36 -3.52
CA VAL A 268 2.55 -20.52 -4.61
C VAL A 268 1.32 -21.20 -4.07
N LEU A 269 0.16 -20.60 -4.32
CA LEU A 269 -1.15 -21.17 -4.04
C LEU A 269 -1.97 -21.18 -5.32
N CYS A 270 -2.43 -22.35 -5.73
CA CYS A 270 -3.42 -22.54 -6.77
C CYS A 270 -4.72 -23.03 -6.15
N ALA A 271 -5.84 -22.39 -6.43
CA ALA A 271 -7.16 -22.81 -5.93
C ALA A 271 -8.25 -22.50 -6.95
N GLU A 272 -9.22 -23.39 -7.08
CA GLU A 272 -10.46 -23.06 -7.76
C GLU A 272 -11.38 -22.27 -6.82
N MET A 273 -11.91 -21.15 -7.31
CA MET A 273 -12.95 -20.38 -6.64
C MET A 273 -14.02 -20.03 -7.66
N CYS A 274 -15.28 -20.38 -7.39
CA CYS A 274 -16.42 -20.09 -8.26
C CYS A 274 -16.21 -20.57 -9.72
N GLY A 275 -15.66 -21.77 -9.92
CA GLY A 275 -15.42 -22.32 -11.26
C GLY A 275 -14.29 -21.67 -12.06
N CYS A 276 -13.43 -20.88 -11.39
CA CYS A 276 -12.25 -20.26 -11.99
C CYS A 276 -11.00 -20.59 -11.19
N ASP A 277 -9.89 -20.79 -11.88
CA ASP A 277 -8.63 -21.08 -11.21
C ASP A 277 -7.90 -19.78 -10.88
N PHE A 278 -7.43 -19.70 -9.64
CA PHE A 278 -6.61 -18.60 -9.16
C PHE A 278 -5.23 -19.13 -8.80
N VAL A 279 -4.19 -18.48 -9.30
CA VAL A 279 -2.79 -18.78 -8.96
C VAL A 279 -2.17 -17.55 -8.34
N THR A 280 -1.83 -17.62 -7.06
CA THR A 280 -1.19 -16.54 -6.32
C THR A 280 0.26 -16.89 -6.05
N LEU A 281 1.17 -16.01 -6.47
CA LEU A 281 2.59 -16.03 -6.13
C LEU A 281 2.84 -14.91 -5.11
N ARG A 282 3.50 -15.23 -4.00
CA ARG A 282 3.72 -14.26 -2.93
C ARG A 282 5.05 -14.48 -2.21
N ASP A 283 5.72 -13.39 -1.87
CA ASP A 283 6.80 -13.36 -0.89
C ASP A 283 6.45 -12.40 0.28
N VAL A 284 7.47 -11.89 0.98
CA VAL A 284 7.26 -10.99 2.13
C VAL A 284 6.73 -9.63 1.70
N ASP A 285 7.18 -9.13 0.55
CA ASP A 285 7.02 -7.73 0.14
C ASP A 285 6.07 -7.56 -1.05
N SER A 286 5.81 -8.65 -1.79
CA SER A 286 5.10 -8.60 -3.06
C SER A 286 4.18 -9.80 -3.30
N GLN A 287 3.18 -9.59 -4.15
CA GLN A 287 2.22 -10.60 -4.57
C GLN A 287 1.77 -10.35 -6.00
N ILE A 288 1.49 -11.42 -6.74
CA ILE A 288 0.70 -11.38 -7.97
C ILE A 288 -0.28 -12.56 -8.00
N THR A 289 -1.50 -12.30 -8.45
CA THR A 289 -2.56 -13.29 -8.60
C THR A 289 -3.03 -13.30 -10.05
N PHE A 290 -2.97 -14.48 -10.62
CA PHE A 290 -3.51 -14.80 -11.94
C PHE A 290 -4.85 -15.51 -11.82
N ARG A 291 -5.73 -15.30 -12.81
CA ARG A 291 -7.00 -16.00 -12.96
C ARG A 291 -7.06 -16.66 -14.34
N VAL A 292 -7.57 -17.88 -14.38
CA VAL A 292 -7.95 -18.58 -15.61
C VAL A 292 -9.47 -18.64 -15.66
N TYR A 293 -10.07 -18.15 -16.76
CA TYR A 293 -11.52 -18.24 -16.95
C TYR A 293 -11.94 -19.67 -17.31
N SER A 294 -13.24 -19.93 -17.23
CA SER A 294 -13.85 -21.25 -17.45
C SER A 294 -13.66 -21.83 -18.85
N ASP A 295 -13.17 -21.05 -19.82
CA ASP A 295 -12.71 -21.58 -21.10
C ASP A 295 -11.34 -22.30 -21.00
N PHE A 296 -10.63 -22.12 -19.88
CA PHE A 296 -9.31 -22.66 -19.58
C PHE A 296 -8.25 -22.36 -20.65
N THR A 297 -8.44 -21.31 -21.46
CA THR A 297 -7.55 -20.97 -22.56
C THR A 297 -6.58 -19.85 -22.23
N HIS A 298 -7.04 -18.89 -21.42
CA HIS A 298 -6.27 -17.67 -21.17
C HIS A 298 -6.22 -17.31 -19.69
N MET A 299 -5.03 -16.93 -19.27
CA MET A 299 -4.73 -16.44 -17.95
C MET A 299 -4.63 -14.91 -17.95
N HIS A 300 -5.12 -14.29 -16.88
CA HIS A 300 -5.10 -12.84 -16.70
C HIS A 300 -4.62 -12.44 -15.31
N VAL A 301 -3.96 -11.29 -15.21
CA VAL A 301 -3.63 -10.67 -13.93
C VAL A 301 -4.88 -10.05 -13.31
N VAL A 302 -5.22 -10.46 -12.08
CA VAL A 302 -6.41 -9.97 -11.35
C VAL A 302 -6.08 -9.28 -10.02
N GLY A 303 -4.87 -9.50 -9.50
CA GLY A 303 -4.40 -8.84 -8.29
C GLY A 303 -2.88 -8.75 -8.26
N GLN A 304 -2.36 -7.67 -7.69
CA GLN A 304 -0.92 -7.48 -7.52
C GLN A 304 -0.66 -6.45 -6.42
N THR A 305 0.48 -6.63 -5.76
CA THR A 305 1.09 -5.68 -4.83
C THR A 305 2.60 -5.77 -4.96
N GLY A 306 3.30 -4.64 -5.05
CA GLY A 306 4.77 -4.57 -5.13
C GLY A 306 5.25 -3.83 -6.38
N THR A 307 6.56 -3.59 -6.48
CA THR A 307 7.14 -2.94 -7.66
C THR A 307 7.24 -3.92 -8.84
N LEU A 308 7.35 -3.40 -10.06
CA LEU A 308 7.47 -4.24 -11.25
C LEU A 308 8.70 -5.19 -11.18
N PRO A 309 9.90 -4.77 -10.73
CA PRO A 309 11.02 -5.70 -10.53
C PRO A 309 10.73 -6.79 -9.50
N GLN A 310 10.07 -6.47 -8.39
CA GLN A 310 9.70 -7.45 -7.36
C GLN A 310 8.74 -8.50 -7.94
N ILE A 311 7.66 -8.06 -8.60
CA ILE A 311 6.68 -8.95 -9.23
C ILE A 311 7.34 -9.80 -10.33
N ARG A 312 8.19 -9.21 -11.16
CA ARG A 312 8.97 -9.94 -12.18
C ARG A 312 9.84 -11.01 -11.54
N ASN A 313 10.46 -10.72 -10.40
CA ASN A 313 11.28 -11.69 -9.69
C ASN A 313 10.46 -12.86 -9.14
N LEU A 314 9.23 -12.63 -8.67
CA LEU A 314 8.31 -13.71 -8.27
C LEU A 314 8.10 -14.69 -9.42
N VAL A 315 7.66 -14.17 -10.58
CA VAL A 315 7.34 -14.98 -11.76
C VAL A 315 8.58 -15.71 -12.27
N LYS A 316 9.70 -14.99 -12.45
CA LYS A 316 10.97 -15.59 -12.91
C LYS A 316 11.46 -16.69 -11.98
N THR A 317 11.35 -16.50 -10.66
CA THR A 317 11.78 -17.50 -9.68
C THR A 317 10.96 -18.77 -9.82
N VAL A 318 9.63 -18.67 -9.91
CA VAL A 318 8.76 -19.83 -10.04
C VAL A 318 8.98 -20.52 -11.39
N VAL A 319 9.04 -19.78 -12.50
CA VAL A 319 9.32 -20.34 -13.84
C VAL A 319 10.64 -21.10 -13.86
N ARG A 320 11.73 -20.47 -13.40
CA ARG A 320 13.05 -21.10 -13.36
C ARG A 320 13.04 -22.37 -12.51
N MET A 321 12.49 -22.29 -11.29
CA MET A 321 12.51 -23.43 -10.37
C MET A 321 11.55 -24.54 -10.79
N TRP A 322 10.42 -24.20 -11.41
CA TRP A 322 9.52 -25.19 -12.00
C TRP A 322 10.28 -26.02 -13.03
N ASN A 323 11.02 -25.38 -13.92
CA ASN A 323 11.73 -26.03 -15.03
C ASN A 323 13.02 -26.76 -14.60
N GLN A 324 13.74 -26.25 -13.60
CA GLN A 324 15.09 -26.74 -13.25
C GLN A 324 15.16 -27.54 -11.95
N ASN A 325 14.16 -27.44 -11.07
CA ASN A 325 14.19 -28.06 -9.74
C ASN A 325 13.04 -29.05 -9.56
N THR A 326 13.33 -30.32 -9.85
CA THR A 326 12.39 -31.44 -9.70
C THR A 326 11.90 -31.60 -8.26
N GLU A 327 12.74 -31.33 -7.25
CA GLU A 327 12.34 -31.42 -5.84
C GLU A 327 11.28 -30.37 -5.49
N ALA A 328 11.47 -29.12 -5.92
CA ALA A 328 10.49 -28.05 -5.71
C ALA A 328 9.17 -28.35 -6.44
N ARG A 329 9.23 -28.91 -7.65
CA ARG A 329 8.05 -29.36 -8.40
C ARG A 329 7.32 -30.48 -7.67
N ASN A 330 8.04 -31.46 -7.12
CA ASN A 330 7.47 -32.56 -6.35
C ASN A 330 6.93 -32.13 -4.98
N ALA A 331 7.45 -31.03 -4.41
CA ALA A 331 6.97 -30.43 -3.19
C ALA A 331 5.68 -29.61 -3.39
N PHE A 332 5.34 -29.25 -4.64
CA PHE A 332 4.05 -28.67 -4.98
C PHE A 332 2.98 -29.77 -4.96
N LYS A 333 2.11 -29.73 -3.95
CA LYS A 333 1.13 -30.79 -3.68
C LYS A 333 -0.23 -30.19 -3.37
N THR A 334 -1.25 -31.02 -3.50
CA THR A 334 -2.62 -30.65 -3.15
C THR A 334 -2.73 -30.29 -1.68
N ASN A 335 -3.58 -29.30 -1.37
CA ASN A 335 -3.78 -28.84 -0.01
C ASN A 335 -5.20 -29.19 0.44
N GLU A 336 -5.31 -30.16 1.36
CA GLU A 336 -6.59 -30.67 1.87
C GLU A 336 -7.22 -29.72 2.89
N ASP A 337 -6.42 -28.85 3.53
CA ASP A 337 -6.88 -27.91 4.55
C ASP A 337 -7.53 -26.64 3.96
N LEU A 338 -7.36 -26.41 2.66
CA LEU A 338 -8.00 -25.32 1.91
C LEU A 338 -9.26 -25.84 1.21
N TYR A 339 -10.25 -26.21 2.02
CA TYR A 339 -11.64 -26.36 1.56
C TYR A 339 -12.18 -24.98 1.19
N VAL A 340 -12.17 -24.67 -0.10
CA VAL A 340 -12.99 -23.59 -0.63
C VAL A 340 -14.32 -24.22 -1.03
N VAL A 341 -15.35 -24.00 -0.19
CA VAL A 341 -16.74 -24.40 -0.43
C VAL A 341 -17.36 -23.54 -1.54
#